data_AF-A0A7V4ASY0-F1
#
_entry.id   AF-A0A7V4ASY0-F1
#
_cell.length_a   1.000
_cell.length_b   1.000
_cell.length_c   1.000
_cell.angle_alpha   90.00
_cell.angle_beta   90.00
_cell.angle_gamma   90.00
#
_symmetry.space_group_name_H-M   'P 1'
#
loop_
_entity.id
_entity.type
_entity.pdbx_description
1 polymer ?
#
loop_
_entity_poly.entity_id
_entity_poly.type
_entity_poly.pdbx_seq_one_letter_code
_entity_poly.pdbx_strand_id
1 'polypeptide(L)'
;MKLQRLALALSLAALISACVVGSVTAQDEISPRATRMNTFHGPTGLLRVPTAFVAVQNNAQYGVALRENERAASVTYGITDYAEIGATIVDQDGRSNKAIVSGKINVIPSNIGWFQLGLGAIDPFDVYDDSYYIVASTGILGAPKGLEEKSIGLRLHLGYGTGIYREDPIGGAELFLDERFSVIGEYDGDDFNFGLRYSHRRQPFRILVGVADTDFFLSSTVSLEF
;
A
#
# COMPACT_ATOMS: atom_id res chain seq x y z
N MET A 1 28.23 23.38 15.47
CA MET A 1 27.09 23.32 14.52
C MET A 1 26.30 22.01 14.65
N LYS A 2 25.75 21.71 15.83
CA LYS A 2 25.02 20.44 16.10
C LYS A 2 23.70 20.61 16.86
N LEU A 3 23.15 21.83 16.91
CA LEU A 3 21.91 22.13 17.65
C LEU A 3 20.78 22.76 16.83
N GLN A 4 20.94 22.95 15.53
CA GLN A 4 19.89 23.49 14.65
C GLN A 4 19.08 22.43 13.88
N ARG A 5 19.42 21.14 14.00
CA ARG A 5 18.69 20.04 13.33
C ARG A 5 17.60 19.38 14.18
N LEU A 6 17.47 19.75 15.46
CA LEU A 6 16.46 19.17 16.35
C LEU A 6 15.13 19.96 16.38
N ALA A 7 15.13 21.23 15.96
CA ALA A 7 13.95 22.10 16.02
C ALA A 7 13.03 21.97 14.80
N LEU A 8 13.49 21.36 13.70
CA LEU A 8 12.69 21.14 12.48
C LEU A 8 11.90 19.82 12.50
N ALA A 9 12.27 18.89 13.39
CA ALA A 9 11.57 17.61 13.55
C ALA A 9 10.34 17.68 14.46
N LEU A 10 10.20 18.76 15.25
CA LEU A 10 9.08 18.94 16.20
C LEU A 10 7.95 19.82 15.66
N SER A 11 8.15 20.55 14.56
CA SER A 11 7.11 21.40 13.95
C SER A 11 6.28 20.69 12.87
N LEU A 12 6.75 19.54 12.35
CA LEU A 12 5.98 18.74 11.38
C LEU A 12 5.03 17.72 12.05
N ALA A 13 5.25 17.41 13.33
CA ALA A 13 4.40 16.50 14.10
C ALA A 13 3.11 17.16 14.65
N ALA A 14 2.98 18.49 14.54
CA ALA A 14 1.87 19.25 15.13
C ALA A 14 0.74 19.59 14.15
N LEU A 15 0.80 19.15 12.88
CA LEU A 15 -0.22 19.48 11.86
C LEU A 15 -1.21 18.36 11.52
N ILE A 16 -1.18 17.20 12.21
CA ILE A 16 -2.03 16.04 11.87
C ILE A 16 -3.21 15.85 12.87
N SER A 17 -3.37 16.73 13.85
CA SER A 17 -4.40 16.57 14.88
C SER A 17 -5.52 17.60 14.76
N ALA A 18 -6.29 17.56 13.67
CA ALA A 18 -7.60 18.20 13.62
C ALA A 18 -8.53 17.53 12.59
N CYS A 19 -9.66 17.04 13.09
CA CYS A 19 -10.90 16.71 12.38
C CYS A 19 -10.87 15.44 11.51
N VAL A 20 -11.57 14.38 11.93
CA VAL A 20 -12.94 14.08 11.46
C VAL A 20 -13.56 13.10 12.47
N VAL A 21 -14.63 13.54 13.13
CA VAL A 21 -15.61 12.66 13.77
C VAL A 21 -16.72 12.45 12.74
N GLY A 22 -16.76 11.27 12.13
CA GLY A 22 -17.78 10.85 11.20
C GLY A 22 -18.13 9.40 11.48
N SER A 23 -19.33 9.18 12.01
CA SER A 23 -19.88 7.85 12.26
C SER A 23 -20.20 7.16 10.94
N VAL A 24 -19.46 6.13 10.57
CA VAL A 24 -19.87 5.20 9.51
C VAL A 24 -20.29 3.88 10.15
N THR A 25 -21.54 3.53 9.87
CA THR A 25 -22.26 2.33 10.27
C THR A 25 -21.55 1.05 9.81
N ALA A 26 -21.61 0.04 10.67
CA ALA A 26 -20.98 -1.26 10.52
C ALA A 26 -21.32 -1.99 9.21
N GLN A 27 -20.28 -2.38 8.48
CA GLN A 27 -20.21 -3.67 7.78
C GLN A 27 -18.90 -4.33 8.21
N ASP A 28 -19.02 -5.20 9.21
CA ASP A 28 -18.00 -6.19 9.60
C ASP A 28 -17.85 -7.19 8.45
N GLU A 29 -17.03 -6.84 7.47
CA GLU A 29 -16.19 -7.84 6.82
C GLU A 29 -14.78 -7.62 7.37
N ILE A 30 -14.05 -8.69 7.66
CA ILE A 30 -12.61 -8.59 7.97
C ILE A 30 -11.94 -8.03 6.71
N SER A 31 -11.84 -6.70 6.67
CA SER A 31 -12.13 -5.98 5.43
C SER A 31 -10.91 -5.97 4.50
N PRO A 32 -11.11 -6.03 3.17
CA PRO A 32 -10.13 -5.65 2.15
C PRO A 32 -9.34 -4.35 2.45
N ARG A 33 -9.84 -3.48 3.33
CA ARG A 33 -9.19 -2.27 3.82
C ARG A 33 -7.82 -2.52 4.47
N ALA A 34 -7.57 -3.62 5.16
CA ALA A 34 -6.25 -3.85 5.82
C ALA A 34 -5.10 -4.01 4.81
N THR A 35 -5.35 -4.59 3.64
CA THR A 35 -4.34 -4.80 2.58
C THR A 35 -4.16 -3.61 1.65
N ARG A 36 -5.12 -2.68 1.64
CA ARG A 36 -5.09 -1.49 0.80
C ARG A 36 -4.23 -0.42 1.48
N MET A 37 -2.92 -0.57 1.35
CA MET A 37 -1.91 0.39 1.79
C MET A 37 -1.14 0.88 0.57
N ASN A 38 -0.71 2.14 0.56
CA ASN A 38 0.18 2.63 -0.50
C ASN A 38 1.51 1.86 -0.48
N THR A 39 1.92 1.36 -1.64
CA THR A 39 3.31 0.94 -1.88
C THR A 39 4.23 2.14 -1.87
N PHE A 40 5.55 1.91 -1.85
CA PHE A 40 6.54 2.99 -1.96
C PHE A 40 6.34 3.88 -3.20
N HIS A 41 5.91 3.29 -4.32
CA HIS A 41 5.70 4.01 -5.58
C HIS A 41 4.27 4.57 -5.75
N GLY A 42 3.37 4.31 -4.80
CA GLY A 42 2.04 4.94 -4.76
C GLY A 42 0.85 3.98 -4.79
N PRO A 43 0.74 3.07 -5.79
CA PRO A 43 -0.42 2.19 -5.92
C PRO A 43 -0.70 1.40 -4.65
N THR A 44 -1.95 0.97 -4.46
CA THR A 44 -2.27 0.09 -3.34
C THR A 44 -1.60 -1.28 -3.48
N GLY A 45 -0.98 -1.79 -2.42
CA GLY A 45 -0.31 -3.07 -2.45
C GLY A 45 0.36 -3.51 -1.16
N LEU A 46 1.46 -4.24 -1.31
CA LEU A 46 2.27 -4.80 -0.23
C LEU A 46 3.27 -3.75 0.29
N LEU A 47 4.57 -3.91 0.02
CA LEU A 47 5.59 -2.90 0.31
C LEU A 47 5.93 -2.14 -0.98
N ARG A 48 6.40 -2.86 -2.00
CA ARG A 48 6.73 -2.34 -3.34
C ARG A 48 5.89 -2.99 -4.43
N VAL A 49 5.41 -4.21 -4.18
CA VAL A 49 4.61 -4.97 -5.13
C VAL A 49 3.14 -4.53 -5.06
N PRO A 50 2.53 -4.13 -6.19
CA PRO A 50 1.12 -3.78 -6.25
C PRO A 50 0.26 -5.03 -6.09
N THR A 51 -0.97 -4.85 -5.61
CA THR A 51 -1.98 -5.92 -5.57
C THR A 51 -3.11 -5.62 -6.55
N ALA A 52 -3.95 -6.60 -6.85
CA ALA A 52 -5.15 -6.39 -7.68
C ALA A 52 -6.21 -5.51 -7.00
N PHE A 53 -6.14 -5.37 -5.67
CA PHE A 53 -7.08 -4.54 -4.93
C PHE A 53 -6.89 -3.07 -5.28
N VAL A 54 -8.00 -2.33 -5.37
CA VAL A 54 -7.99 -0.87 -5.52
C VAL A 54 -8.42 -0.18 -4.23
N ALA A 55 -8.09 1.09 -4.10
CA ALA A 55 -8.64 1.98 -3.08
C ALA A 55 -10.18 1.93 -3.08
N VAL A 56 -10.77 2.06 -1.89
CA VAL A 56 -12.23 2.12 -1.76
C VAL A 56 -12.75 3.33 -2.55
N GLN A 57 -13.88 3.19 -3.25
CA GLN A 57 -14.51 4.31 -3.95
C GLN A 57 -14.72 5.50 -3.00
N ASN A 58 -14.44 6.71 -3.48
CA ASN A 58 -14.54 7.96 -2.72
C ASN A 58 -13.65 7.99 -1.46
N ASN A 59 -12.61 7.16 -1.42
CA ASN A 59 -11.60 7.17 -0.36
C ASN A 59 -10.26 7.66 -0.90
N ALA A 60 -9.68 8.65 -0.22
CA ALA A 60 -8.31 9.07 -0.44
C ALA A 60 -7.39 8.42 0.59
N GLN A 61 -6.27 7.87 0.15
CA GLN A 61 -5.23 7.29 1.00
C GLN A 61 -3.98 8.14 0.91
N TYR A 62 -3.49 8.63 2.04
CA TYR A 62 -2.27 9.41 2.16
C TYR A 62 -1.19 8.54 2.76
N GLY A 63 -0.10 8.36 2.03
CA GLY A 63 1.03 7.54 2.40
C GLY A 63 2.28 8.36 2.69
N VAL A 64 3.08 7.92 3.65
CA VAL A 64 4.47 8.34 3.80
C VAL A 64 5.31 7.07 3.94
N ALA A 65 6.41 6.98 3.19
CA ALA A 65 7.37 5.89 3.29
C ALA A 65 8.80 6.44 3.44
N LEU A 66 9.60 5.76 4.25
CA LEU A 66 10.94 6.16 4.66
C LEU A 66 11.87 4.95 4.53
N ARG A 67 13.00 5.18 3.88
CA ARG A 67 14.15 4.27 3.74
C ARG A 67 15.43 5.08 3.97
N GLU A 68 16.58 4.41 4.11
CA GLU A 68 17.85 5.07 4.48
C GLU A 68 18.16 6.31 3.64
N ASN A 69 18.08 6.19 2.30
CA ASN A 69 18.41 7.26 1.36
C ASN A 69 17.22 7.77 0.54
N GLU A 70 16.00 7.35 0.90
CA GLU A 70 14.81 7.67 0.11
C GLU A 70 13.57 7.89 0.96
N ARG A 71 12.72 8.81 0.51
CA ARG A 71 11.49 9.18 1.18
C ARG A 71 10.40 9.36 0.14
N ALA A 72 9.22 8.87 0.42
CA ALA A 72 8.07 9.03 -0.46
C ALA A 72 6.88 9.60 0.30
N ALA A 73 6.13 10.48 -0.34
CA ALA A 73 4.80 10.91 0.08
C ALA A 73 3.83 10.65 -1.05
N SER A 74 2.74 9.93 -0.78
CA SER A 74 1.79 9.49 -1.80
C SER A 74 0.36 9.88 -1.45
N VAL A 75 -0.46 10.05 -2.49
CA VAL A 75 -1.91 10.12 -2.39
C VAL A 75 -2.50 9.16 -3.42
N THR A 76 -3.49 8.35 -3.02
CA THR A 76 -4.23 7.46 -3.92
C THR A 76 -5.73 7.65 -3.70
N TYR A 77 -6.49 7.80 -4.76
CA TYR A 77 -7.93 8.02 -4.73
C TYR A 77 -8.66 6.90 -5.48
N GLY A 78 -9.64 6.28 -4.83
CA GLY A 78 -10.55 5.33 -5.48
C GLY A 78 -11.62 6.07 -6.26
N ILE A 79 -11.53 6.03 -7.60
CA ILE A 79 -12.50 6.67 -8.51
C ILE A 79 -13.79 5.87 -8.54
N THR A 80 -13.67 4.54 -8.61
CA THR A 80 -14.78 3.57 -8.63
C THR A 80 -14.38 2.37 -7.78
N ASP A 81 -15.30 1.43 -7.57
CA ASP A 81 -14.97 0.14 -6.92
C ASP A 81 -13.93 -0.71 -7.68
N TYR A 82 -13.58 -0.30 -8.90
CA TYR A 82 -12.68 -1.02 -9.78
C TYR A 82 -11.49 -0.19 -10.25
N ALA A 83 -11.36 1.07 -9.85
CA ALA A 83 -10.31 1.93 -10.38
C ALA A 83 -9.76 2.89 -9.31
N GLU A 84 -8.44 3.02 -9.29
CA GLU A 84 -7.72 4.03 -8.51
C GLU A 84 -6.75 4.83 -9.39
N ILE A 85 -6.50 6.06 -8.96
CA ILE A 85 -5.40 6.89 -9.42
C ILE A 85 -4.58 7.35 -8.23
N GLY A 86 -3.31 7.63 -8.44
CA GLY A 86 -2.46 8.15 -7.39
C GLY A 86 -1.33 9.02 -7.91
N ALA A 87 -0.72 9.74 -6.99
CA ALA A 87 0.50 10.49 -7.22
C ALA A 87 1.44 10.30 -6.04
N THR A 88 2.74 10.20 -6.32
CA THR A 88 3.79 10.02 -5.32
C THR A 88 4.92 10.99 -5.61
N ILE A 89 5.42 11.66 -4.59
CA ILE A 89 6.67 12.42 -4.67
C ILE A 89 7.74 11.57 -3.98
N VAL A 90 8.80 11.26 -4.70
CA VAL A 90 9.97 10.53 -4.20
C VAL A 90 11.15 11.50 -4.11
N ASP A 91 11.73 11.58 -2.92
CA ASP A 91 12.95 12.30 -2.61
C ASP A 91 14.07 11.29 -2.38
N GLN A 92 15.17 11.41 -3.12
CA GLN A 92 16.34 10.54 -3.03
C GLN A 92 17.57 11.40 -2.75
N ASP A 93 18.36 11.03 -1.74
CA ASP A 93 19.52 11.81 -1.34
C ASP A 93 20.49 12.01 -2.51
N GLY A 94 20.82 13.28 -2.80
CA GLY A 94 21.74 13.65 -3.88
C GLY A 94 21.11 13.66 -5.29
N ARG A 95 19.79 13.49 -5.41
CA ARG A 95 19.04 13.60 -6.68
C ARG A 95 17.90 14.61 -6.56
N SER A 96 17.35 15.00 -7.70
CA SER A 96 16.14 15.85 -7.74
C SER A 96 14.91 15.03 -7.39
N ASN A 97 13.99 15.62 -6.62
CA ASN A 97 12.69 15.03 -6.32
C ASN A 97 11.95 14.66 -7.61
N LYS A 98 11.36 13.47 -7.65
CA LYS A 98 10.58 12.97 -8.77
C LYS A 98 9.10 12.87 -8.40
N ALA A 99 8.23 13.27 -9.32
CA ALA A 99 6.80 13.07 -9.19
C ALA A 99 6.38 11.91 -10.09
N ILE A 100 5.68 10.95 -9.52
CA ILE A 100 5.23 9.70 -10.13
C ILE A 100 3.71 9.74 -10.13
N VAL A 101 3.08 9.54 -11.28
CA VAL A 101 1.61 9.36 -11.36
C VAL A 101 1.32 7.88 -11.55
N SER A 102 0.30 7.35 -10.90
CA SER A 102 -0.09 5.95 -11.07
C SER A 102 -1.58 5.80 -11.31
N GLY A 103 -1.94 4.70 -11.96
CA GLY A 103 -3.32 4.30 -12.18
C GLY A 103 -3.44 2.78 -12.16
N LYS A 104 -4.55 2.28 -11.62
CA LYS A 104 -4.82 0.84 -11.59
C LYS A 104 -6.31 0.57 -11.74
N ILE A 105 -6.61 -0.47 -12.50
CA ILE A 105 -7.97 -0.97 -12.74
C ILE A 105 -8.02 -2.44 -12.34
N ASN A 106 -9.04 -2.81 -11.59
CA ASN A 106 -9.41 -4.18 -11.30
C ASN A 106 -10.39 -4.68 -12.38
N VAL A 107 -9.92 -5.61 -13.21
CA VAL A 107 -10.64 -6.12 -14.38
C VAL A 107 -11.58 -7.27 -14.02
N ILE A 108 -11.25 -8.02 -12.97
CA ILE A 108 -12.12 -9.06 -12.41
C ILE A 108 -12.50 -8.63 -11.01
N PRO A 109 -13.64 -7.93 -10.88
CA PRO A 109 -14.11 -7.45 -9.60
C PRO A 109 -14.18 -8.52 -8.52
N SER A 110 -14.15 -8.07 -7.27
CA SER A 110 -14.33 -8.87 -6.06
C SER A 110 -15.59 -9.74 -6.00
N ASN A 111 -16.49 -9.70 -7.00
CA ASN A 111 -17.71 -10.49 -7.05
C ASN A 111 -17.45 -12.00 -7.29
N ILE A 112 -16.30 -12.36 -7.85
CA ILE A 112 -15.77 -13.74 -7.82
C ILE A 112 -14.97 -13.88 -6.52
N GLY A 113 -15.68 -13.98 -5.40
CA GLY A 113 -15.28 -13.62 -4.02
C GLY A 113 -13.92 -14.06 -3.43
N TRP A 114 -13.13 -14.86 -4.14
CA TRP A 114 -11.79 -15.28 -3.72
C TRP A 114 -10.66 -14.83 -4.66
N PHE A 115 -10.95 -14.34 -5.87
CA PHE A 115 -9.97 -14.02 -6.91
C PHE A 115 -10.21 -12.64 -7.53
N GLN A 116 -9.14 -11.89 -7.77
CA GLN A 116 -9.17 -10.58 -8.44
C GLN A 116 -7.99 -10.43 -9.40
N LEU A 117 -8.17 -9.64 -10.45
CA LEU A 117 -7.14 -9.37 -11.45
C LEU A 117 -7.02 -7.87 -11.69
N GLY A 118 -5.85 -7.31 -11.44
CA GLY A 118 -5.56 -5.89 -11.63
C GLY A 118 -4.57 -5.65 -12.77
N LEU A 119 -4.79 -4.57 -13.50
CA LEU A 119 -3.85 -3.97 -14.45
C LEU A 119 -3.49 -2.58 -13.95
N GLY A 120 -2.23 -2.19 -14.01
CA GLY A 120 -1.85 -0.83 -13.63
C GLY A 120 -0.64 -0.30 -14.37
N ALA A 121 -0.46 1.00 -14.23
CA ALA A 121 0.66 1.76 -14.74
C ALA A 121 1.23 2.64 -13.62
N ILE A 122 2.54 2.78 -13.59
CA ILE A 122 3.30 3.70 -12.75
C ILE A 122 4.11 4.56 -13.70
N ASP A 123 3.97 5.86 -13.51
CA ASP A 123 4.59 6.93 -14.25
C ASP A 123 4.51 6.81 -15.78
N PRO A 124 3.29 6.79 -16.37
CA PRO A 124 3.11 6.68 -17.81
C PRO A 124 3.61 7.90 -18.60
N PHE A 125 4.19 8.90 -17.94
CA PHE A 125 4.74 10.12 -18.52
C PHE A 125 6.28 10.16 -18.51
N ASP A 126 6.94 9.07 -18.09
CA ASP A 126 8.40 8.88 -18.17
C ASP A 126 9.22 9.97 -17.44
N VAL A 127 8.85 10.27 -16.19
CA VAL A 127 9.56 11.18 -15.29
C VAL A 127 10.54 10.41 -14.36
N TYR A 128 10.21 9.16 -14.06
CA TYR A 128 10.87 8.22 -13.19
C TYR A 128 11.24 6.95 -13.97
N ASP A 129 10.24 6.16 -14.35
CA ASP A 129 10.35 4.88 -15.07
C ASP A 129 8.93 4.41 -15.49
N ASP A 130 8.69 4.23 -16.79
CA ASP A 130 7.38 3.86 -17.32
C ASP A 130 7.08 2.36 -17.11
N SER A 131 6.33 2.08 -16.05
CA SER A 131 6.10 0.70 -15.61
C SER A 131 4.65 0.28 -15.79
N TYR A 132 4.44 -0.88 -16.40
CA TYR A 132 3.13 -1.51 -16.53
C TYR A 132 3.13 -2.84 -15.80
N TYR A 133 2.00 -3.24 -15.23
CA TYR A 133 1.90 -4.51 -14.54
C TYR A 133 0.52 -5.15 -14.63
N ILE A 134 0.51 -6.47 -14.47
CA ILE A 134 -0.67 -7.30 -14.25
C ILE A 134 -0.46 -8.09 -12.97
N VAL A 135 -1.46 -8.11 -12.09
CA VAL A 135 -1.39 -8.85 -10.82
C VAL A 135 -2.70 -9.57 -10.57
N ALA A 136 -2.63 -10.86 -10.32
CA ALA A 136 -3.68 -11.66 -9.75
C ALA A 136 -3.57 -11.67 -8.22
N SER A 137 -4.69 -11.61 -7.51
CA SER A 137 -4.74 -11.65 -6.05
C SER A 137 -5.83 -12.59 -5.57
N THR A 138 -5.52 -13.41 -4.58
CA THR A 138 -6.44 -14.41 -4.05
C THR A 138 -6.37 -14.53 -2.53
N GLY A 139 -7.52 -14.74 -1.89
CA GLY A 139 -7.59 -15.18 -0.49
C GLY A 139 -7.71 -16.71 -0.44
N ILE A 140 -6.81 -17.39 0.27
CA ILE A 140 -6.74 -18.87 0.29
C ILE A 140 -7.24 -19.44 1.61
N LEU A 141 -6.99 -18.74 2.73
CA LEU A 141 -7.48 -19.12 4.05
C LEU A 141 -8.34 -17.98 4.58
N GLY A 142 -9.64 -18.26 4.75
CA GLY A 142 -10.56 -17.44 5.54
C GLY A 142 -11.02 -18.24 6.75
N ALA A 143 -11.33 -17.56 7.86
CA ALA A 143 -11.98 -18.19 9.00
C ALA A 143 -13.19 -19.01 8.56
N PRO A 144 -13.45 -20.19 9.15
CA PRO A 144 -14.80 -20.73 9.18
C PRO A 144 -15.74 -19.65 9.74
N LYS A 145 -16.91 -19.46 9.12
CA LYS A 145 -17.94 -18.52 9.57
C LYS A 145 -18.15 -18.67 11.09
N GLY A 146 -17.96 -17.59 11.85
CA GLY A 146 -18.09 -17.58 13.32
C GLY A 146 -16.79 -17.67 14.13
N LEU A 147 -15.62 -17.84 13.49
CA LEU A 147 -14.29 -17.71 14.11
C LEU A 147 -13.47 -16.55 13.52
N GLU A 148 -14.15 -15.69 12.78
CA GLU A 148 -13.63 -14.57 11.99
C GLU A 148 -12.68 -13.67 12.80
N GLU A 149 -13.01 -13.33 14.05
CA GLU A 149 -12.14 -12.48 14.88
C GLU A 149 -10.82 -13.15 15.35
N LYS A 150 -10.63 -14.46 15.14
CA LYS A 150 -9.48 -15.25 15.63
C LYS A 150 -8.75 -16.06 14.55
N SER A 151 -9.12 -15.93 13.29
CA SER A 151 -8.53 -16.77 12.24
C SER A 151 -7.27 -16.17 11.64
N ILE A 152 -6.28 -17.04 11.44
CA ILE A 152 -5.15 -16.77 10.55
C ILE A 152 -5.68 -16.73 9.12
N GLY A 153 -5.46 -15.62 8.43
CA GLY A 153 -5.82 -15.44 7.02
C GLY A 153 -4.58 -15.46 6.13
N LEU A 154 -4.72 -15.93 4.89
CA LEU A 154 -3.63 -15.87 3.90
C LEU A 154 -4.13 -15.29 2.59
N ARG A 155 -3.45 -14.26 2.11
CA ARG A 155 -3.61 -13.69 0.78
C ARG A 155 -2.35 -13.89 -0.03
N LEU A 156 -2.51 -14.28 -1.30
CA LEU A 156 -1.43 -14.41 -2.26
C LEU A 156 -1.63 -13.43 -3.40
N HIS A 157 -0.51 -12.94 -3.93
CA HIS A 157 -0.41 -12.00 -5.03
C HIS A 157 0.66 -12.50 -5.99
N LEU A 158 0.32 -12.58 -7.27
CA LEU A 158 1.26 -12.99 -8.31
C LEU A 158 1.02 -12.16 -9.55
N GLY A 159 2.09 -11.65 -10.15
CA GLY A 159 2.03 -10.78 -11.29
C GLY A 159 3.31 -10.77 -12.09
N TYR A 160 3.34 -9.84 -13.03
CA TYR A 160 4.46 -9.55 -13.90
C TYR A 160 4.42 -8.05 -14.23
N GLY A 161 5.57 -7.41 -14.35
CA GLY A 161 5.63 -6.01 -14.72
C GLY A 161 6.87 -5.62 -15.52
N THR A 162 6.84 -4.42 -16.11
CA THR A 162 7.94 -3.79 -16.85
C THR A 162 8.57 -2.66 -16.04
N GLY A 163 9.65 -2.05 -16.55
CA GLY A 163 10.22 -0.83 -15.98
C GLY A 163 10.87 -1.09 -14.61
N ILE A 164 10.31 -0.52 -13.54
CA ILE A 164 10.78 -0.77 -12.16
C ILE A 164 10.73 -2.25 -11.75
N TYR A 165 9.94 -3.07 -12.45
CA TYR A 165 9.83 -4.51 -12.24
C TYR A 165 10.64 -5.34 -13.26
N ARG A 166 11.35 -4.70 -14.20
CA ARG A 166 12.39 -5.29 -15.08
C ARG A 166 11.97 -6.50 -15.89
N GLU A 167 10.72 -6.49 -16.35
CA GLU A 167 10.19 -7.60 -17.15
C GLU A 167 10.27 -8.94 -16.39
N ASP A 168 10.11 -8.89 -15.07
CA ASP A 168 10.19 -10.05 -14.20
C ASP A 168 8.85 -10.38 -13.52
N PRO A 169 8.67 -11.64 -13.07
CA PRO A 169 7.60 -12.00 -12.16
C PRO A 169 7.71 -11.21 -10.86
N ILE A 170 6.56 -10.73 -10.37
CA ILE A 170 6.44 -10.05 -9.09
C ILE A 170 5.36 -10.73 -8.25
N GLY A 171 5.42 -10.61 -6.94
CA GLY A 171 4.38 -11.20 -6.10
C GLY A 171 4.69 -11.15 -4.63
N GLY A 172 3.80 -11.73 -3.85
CA GLY A 172 3.97 -11.82 -2.43
C GLY A 172 2.79 -12.46 -1.72
N ALA A 173 2.94 -12.61 -0.42
CA ALA A 173 1.95 -13.16 0.47
C ALA A 173 1.75 -12.24 1.67
N GLU A 174 0.52 -12.14 2.13
CA GLU A 174 0.16 -11.48 3.37
C GLU A 174 -0.53 -12.50 4.30
N LEU A 175 0.13 -12.80 5.41
CA LEU A 175 -0.35 -13.67 6.48
C LEU A 175 -0.94 -12.80 7.60
N PHE A 176 -2.25 -12.84 7.77
CA PHE A 176 -2.95 -12.17 8.87
C PHE A 176 -2.82 -12.99 10.13
N LEU A 177 -2.22 -12.42 11.16
CA LEU A 177 -2.07 -13.04 12.48
C LEU A 177 -3.31 -12.79 13.35
N ASP A 178 -3.86 -11.57 13.25
CA ASP A 178 -5.16 -11.15 13.78
C ASP A 178 -5.72 -10.02 12.90
N GLU A 179 -6.78 -9.34 13.33
CA GLU A 179 -7.37 -8.21 12.59
C GLU A 179 -6.49 -6.94 12.56
N ARG A 180 -5.38 -6.91 13.30
CA ARG A 180 -4.46 -5.77 13.40
C ARG A 180 -3.12 -6.06 12.76
N PHE A 181 -2.61 -7.27 12.90
CA PHE A 181 -1.25 -7.60 12.51
C PHE A 181 -1.24 -8.54 11.30
N SER A 182 -0.42 -8.20 10.31
CA SER A 182 -0.09 -9.10 9.21
C SER A 182 1.40 -9.09 8.92
N VAL A 183 1.91 -10.24 8.50
CA VAL A 183 3.29 -10.41 8.02
C VAL A 183 3.24 -10.48 6.50
N ILE A 184 4.14 -9.76 5.86
CA ILE A 184 4.24 -9.66 4.42
C ILE A 184 5.60 -10.19 3.98
N GLY A 185 5.60 -11.00 2.93
CA GLY A 185 6.78 -11.32 2.16
C GLY A 185 6.48 -11.05 0.69
N GLU A 186 7.36 -10.39 -0.03
CA GLU A 186 7.21 -10.11 -1.45
C GLU A 186 8.53 -10.30 -2.20
N TYR A 187 8.41 -10.50 -3.50
CA TYR A 187 9.50 -10.47 -4.48
C TYR A 187 9.10 -9.44 -5.54
N ASP A 188 9.91 -8.40 -5.72
CA ASP A 188 9.58 -7.27 -6.58
C ASP A 188 10.23 -7.32 -7.97
N GLY A 189 10.79 -8.47 -8.34
CA GLY A 189 11.56 -8.66 -9.56
C GLY A 189 13.07 -8.64 -9.32
N ASP A 190 13.53 -8.11 -8.17
CA ASP A 190 14.94 -8.13 -7.76
C ASP A 190 15.16 -8.83 -6.44
N ASP A 191 14.50 -8.29 -5.43
CA ASP A 191 14.83 -8.56 -4.05
C ASP A 191 13.62 -9.15 -3.34
N PHE A 192 13.92 -10.01 -2.35
CA PHE A 192 12.92 -10.46 -1.41
C PHE A 192 12.80 -9.47 -0.27
N ASN A 193 11.61 -8.92 -0.10
CA ASN A 193 11.30 -7.92 0.91
C ASN A 193 10.33 -8.51 1.94
N PHE A 194 10.47 -8.09 3.19
CA PHE A 194 9.66 -8.60 4.30
C PHE A 194 9.20 -7.47 5.20
N GLY A 195 7.99 -7.57 5.74
CA GLY A 195 7.47 -6.56 6.64
C GLY A 195 6.42 -7.07 7.61
N LEU A 196 6.25 -6.32 8.70
CA LEU A 196 5.17 -6.43 9.65
C LEU A 196 4.27 -5.20 9.49
N ARG A 197 2.99 -5.44 9.21
CA ARG A 197 1.96 -4.41 9.10
C ARG A 197 1.10 -4.41 10.35
N TYR A 198 0.78 -3.21 10.81
CA TYR A 198 -0.22 -2.93 11.83
C TYR A 198 -1.35 -2.10 11.23
N SER A 199 -2.59 -2.53 11.43
CA SER A 199 -3.82 -1.84 11.04
C SER A 199 -4.63 -1.52 12.28
N HIS A 200 -5.01 -0.25 12.45
CA HIS A 200 -5.80 0.15 13.61
C HIS A 200 -7.28 -0.21 13.40
N ARG A 201 -7.88 -1.03 14.27
CA ARG A 201 -9.23 -1.61 14.09
C ARG A 201 -10.34 -0.63 13.67
N ARG A 202 -10.33 0.59 14.21
CA ARG A 202 -11.43 1.57 14.04
C ARG A 202 -11.02 2.86 13.34
N GLN A 203 -9.73 3.01 13.06
CA GLN A 203 -9.20 4.22 12.46
C GLN A 203 -8.60 3.85 11.12
N PRO A 204 -8.65 4.74 10.14
CA PRO A 204 -8.14 4.49 8.81
C PRO A 204 -6.61 4.49 8.73
N PHE A 205 -5.92 4.13 9.81
CA PHE A 205 -4.48 4.24 9.98
C PHE A 205 -3.79 2.88 9.95
N ARG A 206 -2.71 2.82 9.16
CA ARG A 206 -1.86 1.64 8.97
C ARG A 206 -0.38 2.03 9.07
N ILE A 207 0.44 1.14 9.63
CA ILE A 207 1.90 1.23 9.65
C ILE A 207 2.46 -0.07 9.10
N LEU A 208 3.56 0.02 8.37
CA LEU A 208 4.34 -1.12 7.88
C LEU A 208 5.81 -0.86 8.20
N VAL A 209 6.46 -1.81 8.86
CA VAL A 209 7.91 -1.80 9.09
C VAL A 209 8.52 -3.04 8.48
N GLY A 210 9.70 -2.94 7.91
CA GLY A 210 10.28 -4.07 7.19
C GLY A 210 11.70 -3.84 6.73
N VAL A 211 12.15 -4.76 5.89
CA VAL A 211 13.41 -4.67 5.15
C VAL A 211 13.06 -4.75 3.67
N ALA A 212 13.55 -3.79 2.88
CA ALA A 212 13.42 -3.77 1.43
C ALA A 212 14.77 -3.40 0.79
N ASP A 213 15.24 -4.24 -0.15
CA ASP A 213 16.57 -4.14 -0.78
C ASP A 213 17.70 -4.03 0.26
N THR A 214 17.66 -4.86 1.32
CA THR A 214 18.57 -4.84 2.49
C THR A 214 18.46 -3.64 3.44
N ASP A 215 17.70 -2.61 3.10
CA ASP A 215 17.52 -1.42 3.92
C ASP A 215 16.27 -1.50 4.80
N PHE A 216 16.32 -0.85 5.97
CA PHE A 216 15.15 -0.68 6.81
C PHE A 216 14.10 0.19 6.11
N PHE A 217 12.85 -0.27 6.14
CA PHE A 217 11.70 0.39 5.55
C PHE A 217 10.64 0.67 6.63
N LEU A 218 10.11 1.90 6.63
CA LEU A 218 8.95 2.29 7.43
C LEU A 218 7.97 3.02 6.53
N SER A 219 6.71 2.60 6.51
CA SER A 219 5.65 3.37 5.88
C SER A 219 4.40 3.46 6.74
N SER A 220 3.59 4.47 6.46
CA SER A 220 2.30 4.66 7.10
C SER A 220 1.28 5.14 6.07
N THR A 221 0.02 4.78 6.27
CA THR A 221 -1.09 5.24 5.43
C THR A 221 -2.27 5.65 6.28
N VAL A 222 -2.89 6.77 5.93
CA VAL A 222 -4.18 7.23 6.47
C VAL A 222 -5.21 7.27 5.34
N SER A 223 -6.34 6.61 5.52
CA SER A 223 -7.51 6.69 4.62
C SER A 223 -8.49 7.79 5.08
N LEU A 224 -9.08 8.53 4.15
CA LEU A 224 -10.14 9.51 4.39
C LEU A 224 -11.31 9.21 3.47
N GLU A 225 -12.51 9.14 4.03
CA GLU A 225 -13.78 8.85 3.32
C GLU A 225 -14.58 10.15 3.16
N PHE A 226 -15.20 10.34 2.00
CA PHE A 226 -15.96 11.55 1.63
C PHE A 226 -17.39 11.22 1.24
#